data_AF-A0A507C5L8-F1
#
_entry.id   AF-A0A507C5L8-F1
#
_cell.length_a   1.000
_cell.length_b   1.000
_cell.length_c   1.000
_cell.angle_alpha   90.00
_cell.angle_beta   90.00
_cell.angle_gamma   90.00
#
_symmetry.space_group_name_H-M   'P 1'
#
loop_
_entity.id
_entity.type
_entity.pdbx_description
1 polymer ?
#
loop_
_entity_poly.entity_id
_entity_poly.type
_entity_poly.pdbx_seq_one_letter_code
_entity_poly.pdbx_strand_id
1 'polypeptide(L)'
;MSRKKRGHRNVINSILAYFPSLQSRLYAFLTAKHIELVNINTVKSLDLQPADNVLEIGFGRGDAIEICLQHARKGIVCGIDKSDMMVSVVKDRFAAQIQAGRVVIHEGTPESQLPSFEDQYFDSCFGVYVFWFLDDRLAALKEIARVLKTNGRLMFAVRCYGSNIFTRSASAEHVNPDSIMRDFEACGFDRVEFRFEAGWTISDTMYITAYKAILTWQELKSNVAGTPTTLPASAQDFKAQKLQKMSEDQPFDEVLAQDHAQILNYGKRYFALPKTDTDSRQNFLNTIIRALASHSLAEETVVYPAIEQNLSNGTNIATQLRQEHLELKKGLEAINSMQLSDANLDPILSKLLKEFEAHSKLEEATEFPALKQKLSTAQAIELGREFTKAWTMCSSRFGKTSAMLPTPILSETQASAQNTQASQQLQQMSGEEPFDQILARDHAQIISYFKNYMAIDKIDTENRQRHINSIVRSLSVHSLAEEMIIYPAMEKHILGGKTIAIQLRQEHLDLKKDLQVVDSLPLSDANLEPLLSKIMKDKLEESTEFPALRREISLIQAIELGREFMKAKSKAPTRPHPKAPDASGIMGKATSMAAGPIDKMRDGSRDFVWDV
;
A
#
# COMPACT_ATOMS: atom_id res chain seq x y z
N MET A 1 -37.25 -23.60 -1.53
CA MET A 1 -35.83 -23.14 -1.54
C MET A 1 -34.85 -24.07 -2.29
N SER A 2 -35.24 -24.83 -3.34
CA SER A 2 -34.41 -25.93 -3.86
C SER A 2 -33.89 -25.85 -5.32
N ARG A 3 -34.20 -24.80 -6.10
CA ARG A 3 -33.65 -24.61 -7.48
C ARG A 3 -32.46 -23.63 -7.55
N LYS A 4 -32.52 -22.44 -6.95
CA LYS A 4 -31.43 -21.42 -7.03
C LYS A 4 -30.05 -21.91 -6.56
N LYS A 5 -29.96 -22.80 -5.55
CA LYS A 5 -28.67 -23.35 -5.05
C LYS A 5 -27.99 -24.36 -5.99
N ARG A 6 -28.63 -24.82 -7.08
CA ARG A 6 -27.99 -25.75 -8.04
C ARG A 6 -27.12 -25.06 -9.09
N GLY A 7 -27.52 -23.89 -9.59
CA GLY A 7 -26.75 -23.16 -10.63
C GLY A 7 -25.33 -22.80 -10.18
N HIS A 8 -25.22 -22.12 -9.03
CA HIS A 8 -23.93 -21.71 -8.46
C HIS A 8 -22.99 -22.90 -8.15
N ARG A 9 -23.52 -24.07 -7.74
CA ARG A 9 -22.70 -25.26 -7.50
C ARG A 9 -22.16 -25.88 -8.80
N ASN A 10 -22.95 -25.86 -9.87
CA ASN A 10 -22.53 -26.45 -11.14
C ASN A 10 -21.39 -25.67 -11.81
N VAL A 11 -21.41 -24.34 -11.78
CA VAL A 11 -20.36 -23.49 -12.38
C VAL A 11 -19.04 -23.57 -11.62
N ILE A 12 -19.09 -23.64 -10.28
CA ILE A 12 -17.89 -23.89 -9.47
C ILE A 12 -17.33 -25.27 -9.82
N ASN A 13 -18.15 -26.32 -9.84
CA ASN A 13 -17.70 -27.67 -10.16
C ASN A 13 -17.13 -27.81 -11.59
N SER A 14 -17.68 -27.09 -12.59
CA SER A 14 -17.14 -27.11 -13.96
C SER A 14 -15.80 -26.39 -14.07
N ILE A 15 -15.57 -25.30 -13.33
CA ILE A 15 -14.27 -24.61 -13.29
C ILE A 15 -13.23 -25.46 -12.55
N LEU A 16 -13.61 -26.10 -11.44
CA LEU A 16 -12.73 -27.02 -10.70
C LEU A 16 -12.29 -28.23 -11.55
N ALA A 17 -13.08 -28.65 -12.53
CA ALA A 17 -12.73 -29.76 -13.42
C ALA A 17 -11.49 -29.47 -14.30
N TYR A 18 -11.26 -28.21 -14.69
CA TYR A 18 -10.09 -27.80 -15.49
C TYR A 18 -8.77 -27.74 -14.69
N PHE A 19 -8.84 -27.78 -13.36
CA PHE A 19 -7.66 -27.77 -12.50
C PHE A 19 -7.32 -29.21 -12.05
N PRO A 20 -6.16 -29.77 -12.42
CA PRO A 20 -5.85 -31.18 -12.18
C PRO A 20 -5.46 -31.49 -10.73
N SER A 21 -4.94 -30.52 -9.99
CA SER A 21 -4.50 -30.71 -8.59
C SER A 21 -5.54 -30.21 -7.58
N LEU A 22 -5.55 -30.81 -6.38
CA LEU A 22 -6.38 -30.37 -5.27
C LEU A 22 -6.05 -28.92 -4.84
N GLN A 23 -4.78 -28.53 -4.92
CA GLN A 23 -4.30 -27.18 -4.60
C GLN A 23 -4.82 -26.14 -5.60
N SER A 24 -4.75 -26.40 -6.90
CA SER A 24 -5.27 -25.50 -7.94
C SER A 24 -6.80 -25.41 -7.89
N ARG A 25 -7.48 -26.50 -7.54
CA ARG A 25 -8.93 -26.50 -7.24
C ARG A 25 -9.27 -25.62 -6.03
N LEU A 26 -8.55 -25.79 -4.92
CA LEU A 26 -8.75 -24.96 -3.73
C LEU A 26 -8.48 -23.48 -4.02
N TYR A 27 -7.40 -23.17 -4.75
CA TYR A 27 -7.07 -21.80 -5.16
C TYR A 27 -8.16 -21.18 -6.05
N ALA A 28 -8.67 -21.92 -7.05
CA ALA A 28 -9.78 -21.45 -7.90
C ALA A 28 -11.08 -21.24 -7.11
N PHE A 29 -11.39 -22.11 -6.14
CA PHE A 29 -12.53 -21.95 -5.24
C PHE A 29 -12.40 -20.71 -4.35
N LEU A 30 -11.22 -20.52 -3.72
CA LEU A 30 -10.94 -19.34 -2.91
C LEU A 30 -10.98 -18.06 -3.75
N THR A 31 -10.48 -18.09 -4.99
CA THR A 31 -10.52 -16.95 -5.94
C THR A 31 -11.97 -16.58 -6.28
N ALA A 32 -12.81 -17.57 -6.60
CA ALA A 32 -14.22 -17.34 -6.83
C ALA A 32 -14.93 -16.76 -5.60
N LYS A 33 -14.58 -17.23 -4.39
CA LYS A 33 -15.16 -16.72 -3.14
C LYS A 33 -14.68 -15.32 -2.76
N HIS A 34 -13.42 -15.00 -3.04
CA HIS A 34 -12.87 -13.65 -2.87
C HIS A 34 -13.57 -12.65 -3.79
N ILE A 35 -13.73 -12.99 -5.08
CA ILE A 35 -14.45 -12.15 -6.05
C ILE A 35 -15.93 -12.01 -5.68
N GLU A 36 -16.59 -13.07 -5.21
CA GLU A 36 -17.98 -13.01 -4.71
C GLU A 36 -18.13 -12.00 -3.56
N LEU A 37 -17.20 -11.99 -2.59
CA LEU A 37 -17.19 -11.01 -1.49
C LEU A 37 -16.93 -9.58 -1.98
N VAL A 38 -15.96 -9.38 -2.86
CA VAL A 38 -15.65 -8.06 -3.42
C VAL A 38 -16.84 -7.53 -4.23
N ASN A 39 -17.52 -8.35 -5.02
CA ASN A 39 -18.74 -7.97 -5.74
C ASN A 39 -19.85 -7.54 -4.76
N ILE A 40 -20.06 -8.29 -3.68
CA ILE A 40 -21.04 -7.94 -2.63
C ILE A 40 -20.68 -6.61 -1.95
N ASN A 41 -19.43 -6.42 -1.55
CA ASN A 41 -18.97 -5.21 -0.87
C ASN A 41 -18.99 -3.99 -1.80
N THR A 42 -18.67 -4.19 -3.09
CA THR A 42 -18.78 -3.18 -4.15
C THR A 42 -20.24 -2.71 -4.27
N VAL A 43 -21.17 -3.61 -4.58
CA VAL A 43 -22.57 -3.23 -4.82
C VAL A 43 -23.25 -2.67 -3.57
N LYS A 44 -22.87 -3.14 -2.36
CA LYS A 44 -23.30 -2.52 -1.09
C LYS A 44 -22.76 -1.10 -0.91
N SER A 45 -21.49 -0.86 -1.21
CA SER A 45 -20.86 0.46 -1.02
C SER A 45 -21.34 1.49 -2.03
N LEU A 46 -21.91 1.05 -3.15
CA LEU A 46 -22.64 1.95 -4.04
C LEU A 46 -23.88 2.55 -3.36
N ASP A 47 -24.59 1.82 -2.48
CA ASP A 47 -25.92 2.24 -1.97
C ASP A 47 -26.93 2.51 -3.10
N LEU A 48 -27.14 1.46 -3.92
CA LEU A 48 -28.07 1.49 -5.04
C LEU A 48 -29.53 1.63 -4.58
N GLN A 49 -30.18 2.69 -5.04
CA GLN A 49 -31.60 2.90 -4.82
C GLN A 49 -32.45 2.09 -5.82
N PRO A 50 -33.72 1.78 -5.48
CA PRO A 50 -34.59 0.97 -6.33
C PRO A 50 -34.69 1.39 -7.79
N ALA A 51 -34.59 2.69 -8.10
CA ALA A 51 -34.78 3.23 -9.45
C ALA A 51 -33.46 3.45 -10.22
N ASP A 52 -32.31 3.17 -9.62
CA ASP A 52 -31.00 3.53 -10.19
C ASP A 52 -30.70 2.75 -11.47
N ASN A 53 -30.31 3.48 -12.51
CA ASN A 53 -29.66 2.90 -13.67
C ASN A 53 -28.17 2.68 -13.36
N VAL A 54 -27.69 1.46 -13.55
CA VAL A 54 -26.34 1.05 -13.15
C VAL A 54 -25.57 0.47 -14.34
N LEU A 55 -24.31 0.85 -14.52
CA LEU A 55 -23.39 0.27 -15.49
C LEU A 55 -22.29 -0.52 -14.79
N GLU A 56 -22.12 -1.79 -15.14
CA GLU A 56 -20.97 -2.62 -14.79
C GLU A 56 -19.96 -2.68 -15.96
N ILE A 57 -18.70 -2.38 -15.68
CA ILE A 57 -17.58 -2.38 -16.61
C ILE A 57 -16.74 -3.64 -16.34
N GLY A 58 -16.55 -4.48 -17.35
CA GLY A 58 -15.86 -5.77 -17.22
C GLY A 58 -16.66 -6.79 -16.39
N PHE A 59 -17.94 -6.98 -16.71
CA PHE A 59 -18.85 -7.80 -15.89
C PHE A 59 -18.48 -9.29 -15.84
N GLY A 60 -17.66 -9.79 -16.76
CA GLY A 60 -17.25 -11.20 -16.86
C GLY A 60 -18.45 -12.15 -16.88
N ARG A 61 -18.68 -12.87 -15.78
CA ARG A 61 -19.80 -13.84 -15.65
C ARG A 61 -21.13 -13.21 -15.24
N GLY A 62 -21.16 -11.89 -14.98
CA GLY A 62 -22.35 -11.16 -14.52
C GLY A 62 -22.75 -11.48 -13.07
N ASP A 63 -21.78 -11.76 -12.20
CA ASP A 63 -22.08 -12.06 -10.79
C ASP A 63 -22.49 -10.80 -10.00
N ALA A 64 -21.91 -9.62 -10.28
CA ALA A 64 -22.37 -8.38 -9.67
C ALA A 64 -23.68 -7.87 -10.31
N ILE A 65 -23.91 -8.04 -11.62
CA ILE A 65 -25.24 -7.88 -12.26
C ILE A 65 -26.36 -8.57 -11.45
N GLU A 66 -26.17 -9.83 -11.01
CA GLU A 66 -27.18 -10.54 -10.20
C GLU A 66 -27.43 -9.86 -8.84
N ILE A 67 -26.44 -9.19 -8.26
CA ILE A 67 -26.55 -8.44 -6.99
C ILE A 67 -27.21 -7.07 -7.24
N CYS A 68 -26.82 -6.35 -8.29
CA CYS A 68 -27.41 -5.07 -8.70
C CYS A 68 -28.92 -5.21 -8.93
N LEU A 69 -29.36 -6.27 -9.62
CA LEU A 69 -30.79 -6.56 -9.85
C LEU A 69 -31.63 -6.75 -8.58
N GLN A 70 -31.00 -7.09 -7.44
CA GLN A 70 -31.69 -7.22 -6.15
C GLN A 70 -31.92 -5.86 -5.47
N HIS A 71 -31.07 -4.86 -5.75
CA HIS A 71 -31.12 -3.53 -5.16
C HIS A 71 -31.85 -2.54 -6.08
N ALA A 72 -31.39 -2.39 -7.33
CA ALA A 72 -31.96 -1.57 -8.39
C ALA A 72 -33.23 -2.20 -9.03
N ARG A 73 -34.18 -2.62 -8.18
CA ARG A 73 -35.37 -3.42 -8.53
C ARG A 73 -36.35 -2.80 -9.55
N LYS A 74 -36.19 -1.51 -9.89
CA LYS A 74 -36.97 -0.73 -10.88
C LYS A 74 -36.10 -0.03 -11.93
N GLY A 75 -34.83 0.28 -11.65
CA GLY A 75 -33.86 0.82 -12.63
C GLY A 75 -33.20 -0.27 -13.48
N ILE A 76 -32.43 0.12 -14.50
CA ILE A 76 -31.85 -0.81 -15.49
C ILE A 76 -30.40 -1.16 -15.12
N VAL A 77 -30.00 -2.43 -15.26
CA VAL A 77 -28.62 -2.87 -15.04
C VAL A 77 -27.95 -3.16 -16.38
N CYS A 78 -27.08 -2.26 -16.82
CA CYS A 78 -26.27 -2.41 -18.02
C CYS A 78 -24.91 -3.05 -17.69
N GLY A 79 -24.36 -3.81 -18.63
CA GLY A 79 -23.01 -4.34 -18.56
C GLY A 79 -22.27 -4.17 -19.88
N ILE A 80 -20.99 -3.80 -19.83
CA ILE A 80 -20.06 -3.85 -20.95
C ILE A 80 -18.85 -4.74 -20.63
N ASP A 81 -18.44 -5.60 -21.56
CA ASP A 81 -17.25 -6.45 -21.45
C ASP A 81 -16.63 -6.65 -22.85
N LYS A 82 -15.30 -6.79 -22.92
CA LYS A 82 -14.58 -6.96 -24.19
C LYS A 82 -14.54 -8.39 -24.71
N SER A 83 -14.99 -9.36 -23.93
CA SER A 83 -15.07 -10.76 -24.35
C SER A 83 -16.47 -11.11 -24.88
N ASP A 84 -16.54 -11.35 -26.20
CA ASP A 84 -17.66 -11.98 -26.92
C ASP A 84 -18.24 -13.22 -26.21
N MET A 85 -17.37 -14.05 -25.63
CA MET A 85 -17.72 -15.26 -24.91
C MET A 85 -18.35 -14.97 -23.55
N MET A 86 -17.84 -13.99 -22.79
CA MET A 86 -18.49 -13.49 -21.57
C MET A 86 -19.85 -12.85 -21.88
N VAL A 87 -19.92 -12.02 -22.93
CA VAL A 87 -21.17 -11.41 -23.44
C VAL A 87 -22.21 -12.48 -23.77
N SER A 88 -21.82 -13.56 -24.44
CA SER A 88 -22.70 -14.69 -24.78
C SER A 88 -23.20 -15.42 -23.53
N VAL A 89 -22.30 -15.78 -22.61
CA VAL A 89 -22.63 -16.44 -21.34
C VAL A 89 -23.61 -15.62 -20.50
N VAL A 90 -23.43 -14.30 -20.45
CA VAL A 90 -24.29 -13.39 -19.67
C VAL A 90 -25.63 -13.12 -20.36
N LYS A 91 -25.66 -13.04 -21.69
CA LYS A 91 -26.91 -13.00 -22.47
C LYS A 91 -27.78 -14.24 -22.21
N ASP A 92 -27.17 -15.43 -22.19
CA ASP A 92 -27.89 -16.67 -21.84
C ASP A 92 -28.34 -16.70 -20.36
N ARG A 93 -27.44 -16.32 -19.42
CA ARG A 93 -27.73 -16.30 -17.98
C ARG A 93 -28.90 -15.37 -17.60
N PHE A 94 -29.02 -14.24 -18.29
CA PHE A 94 -30.01 -13.19 -18.00
C PHE A 94 -31.07 -13.01 -19.11
N ALA A 95 -31.27 -14.00 -19.99
CA ALA A 95 -32.17 -13.91 -21.14
C ALA A 95 -33.58 -13.39 -20.78
N ALA A 96 -34.14 -13.84 -19.66
CA ALA A 96 -35.46 -13.40 -19.19
C ALA A 96 -35.47 -11.92 -18.71
N GLN A 97 -34.38 -11.46 -18.10
CA GLN A 97 -34.21 -10.08 -17.66
C GLN A 97 -33.93 -9.15 -18.85
N ILE A 98 -33.20 -9.61 -19.86
CA ILE A 98 -32.97 -8.90 -21.12
C ILE A 98 -34.29 -8.75 -21.88
N GLN A 99 -35.07 -9.84 -22.03
CA GLN A 99 -36.41 -9.79 -22.63
C GLN A 99 -37.36 -8.85 -21.88
N ALA A 100 -37.19 -8.71 -20.56
CA ALA A 100 -37.97 -7.78 -19.73
C ALA A 100 -37.42 -6.33 -19.72
N GLY A 101 -36.38 -6.00 -20.50
CA GLY A 101 -35.74 -4.68 -20.51
C GLY A 101 -35.04 -4.29 -19.20
N ARG A 102 -34.76 -5.27 -18.33
CA ARG A 102 -34.15 -5.08 -16.99
C ARG A 102 -32.63 -5.13 -17.03
N VAL A 103 -32.06 -5.82 -18.02
CA VAL A 103 -30.62 -5.99 -18.23
C VAL A 103 -30.29 -5.66 -19.68
N VAL A 104 -29.18 -4.94 -19.91
CA VAL A 104 -28.67 -4.64 -21.26
C VAL A 104 -27.19 -4.98 -21.31
N ILE A 105 -26.77 -5.81 -22.27
CA ILE A 105 -25.39 -6.32 -22.37
C ILE A 105 -24.77 -5.92 -23.70
N HIS A 106 -23.67 -5.16 -23.62
CA HIS A 106 -22.87 -4.73 -24.75
C HIS A 106 -21.50 -5.41 -24.76
N GLU A 107 -20.99 -5.63 -25.96
CA GLU A 107 -19.60 -5.99 -26.22
C GLU A 107 -18.80 -4.71 -26.49
N GLY A 108 -17.60 -4.61 -25.93
CA GLY A 108 -16.68 -3.49 -26.18
C GLY A 108 -15.96 -2.99 -24.92
N THR A 109 -15.43 -1.77 -24.99
CA THR A 109 -14.78 -1.09 -23.86
C THR A 109 -15.23 0.38 -23.77
N PRO A 110 -15.16 1.04 -22.60
CA PRO A 110 -15.57 2.44 -22.46
C PRO A 110 -14.74 3.41 -23.33
N GLU A 111 -13.44 3.14 -23.51
CA GLU A 111 -12.56 3.94 -24.38
C GLU A 111 -12.89 3.82 -25.87
N SER A 112 -13.59 2.76 -26.28
CA SER A 112 -14.14 2.59 -27.64
C SER A 112 -15.46 3.34 -27.86
N GLN A 113 -15.85 4.21 -26.92
CA GLN A 113 -17.16 4.83 -26.76
C GLN A 113 -18.26 3.84 -26.36
N LEU A 114 -19.09 4.18 -25.35
CA LEU A 114 -20.18 3.34 -24.89
C LEU A 114 -21.36 3.43 -25.88
N PRO A 115 -21.69 2.35 -26.61
CA PRO A 115 -22.70 2.43 -27.66
C PRO A 115 -24.08 2.75 -27.08
N SER A 116 -24.74 3.74 -27.68
CA SER A 116 -26.17 4.04 -27.51
C SER A 116 -26.67 4.54 -26.15
N PHE A 117 -25.77 4.97 -25.23
CA PHE A 117 -26.19 5.63 -23.98
C PHE A 117 -26.15 7.16 -24.08
N GLU A 118 -27.26 7.80 -23.72
CA GLU A 118 -27.40 9.25 -23.59
C GLU A 118 -26.46 9.81 -22.50
N ASP A 119 -26.16 11.10 -22.58
CA ASP A 119 -25.45 11.81 -21.51
C ASP A 119 -26.27 11.75 -20.21
N GLN A 120 -25.61 11.54 -19.07
CA GLN A 120 -26.27 11.49 -17.76
C GLN A 120 -27.38 10.42 -17.63
N TYR A 121 -27.19 9.26 -18.25
CA TYR A 121 -28.12 8.13 -18.18
C TYR A 121 -28.03 7.32 -16.86
N PHE A 122 -26.82 7.12 -16.32
CA PHE A 122 -26.57 6.24 -15.17
C PHE A 122 -26.48 7.00 -13.85
N ASP A 123 -27.09 6.45 -12.80
CA ASP A 123 -26.93 6.89 -11.40
C ASP A 123 -25.65 6.33 -10.80
N SER A 124 -25.15 5.20 -11.31
CA SER A 124 -23.92 4.56 -10.85
C SER A 124 -23.18 3.83 -11.97
N CYS A 125 -21.88 4.01 -12.04
CA CYS A 125 -20.99 3.21 -12.87
C CYS A 125 -20.00 2.47 -11.96
N PHE A 126 -19.67 1.22 -12.23
CA PHE A 126 -18.66 0.52 -11.43
C PHE A 126 -17.92 -0.55 -12.22
N GLY A 127 -16.76 -0.98 -11.72
CA GLY A 127 -16.02 -2.11 -12.27
C GLY A 127 -15.22 -2.85 -11.19
N VAL A 128 -15.22 -4.18 -11.24
CA VAL A 128 -14.49 -5.02 -10.28
C VAL A 128 -13.30 -5.67 -10.98
N TYR A 129 -12.10 -5.34 -10.51
CA TYR A 129 -10.81 -5.82 -11.04
C TYR A 129 -10.55 -5.56 -12.53
N VAL A 130 -11.32 -4.65 -13.15
CA VAL A 130 -11.18 -4.21 -14.54
C VAL A 130 -10.24 -3.00 -14.73
N PHE A 131 -9.95 -2.23 -13.68
CA PHE A 131 -9.31 -0.91 -13.78
C PHE A 131 -7.97 -0.90 -14.54
N TRP A 132 -7.14 -1.93 -14.34
CA TRP A 132 -5.85 -2.12 -15.02
C TRP A 132 -5.97 -2.69 -16.45
N PHE A 133 -7.18 -2.93 -16.94
CA PHE A 133 -7.46 -3.48 -18.28
C PHE A 133 -8.17 -2.47 -19.21
N LEU A 134 -8.19 -1.19 -18.81
CA LEU A 134 -8.64 -0.05 -19.60
C LEU A 134 -7.44 0.48 -20.41
N ASP A 135 -7.46 0.25 -21.73
CA ASP A 135 -6.26 0.46 -22.57
C ASP A 135 -5.95 1.98 -22.76
N ASP A 136 -6.98 2.83 -22.89
CA ASP A 136 -6.88 4.29 -22.66
C ASP A 136 -7.77 4.69 -21.48
N ARG A 137 -7.14 4.73 -20.28
CA ARG A 137 -7.81 5.08 -19.02
C ARG A 137 -8.46 6.46 -19.05
N LEU A 138 -7.89 7.45 -19.74
CA LEU A 138 -8.43 8.81 -19.78
C LEU A 138 -9.62 8.93 -20.75
N ALA A 139 -9.60 8.20 -21.88
CA ALA A 139 -10.76 8.10 -22.76
C ALA A 139 -11.91 7.35 -22.04
N ALA A 140 -11.60 6.23 -21.39
CA ALA A 140 -12.57 5.46 -20.60
C ALA A 140 -13.23 6.30 -19.50
N LEU A 141 -12.43 7.01 -18.68
CA LEU A 141 -12.94 7.86 -17.60
C LEU A 141 -13.80 9.03 -18.11
N LYS A 142 -13.44 9.64 -19.26
CA LYS A 142 -14.28 10.70 -19.89
C LYS A 142 -15.61 10.16 -20.38
N GLU A 143 -15.62 9.00 -21.03
CA GLU A 143 -16.87 8.41 -21.52
C GLU A 143 -17.77 7.94 -20.37
N ILE A 144 -17.19 7.36 -19.33
CA ILE A 144 -17.92 7.03 -18.09
C ILE A 144 -18.47 8.31 -17.45
N ALA A 145 -17.67 9.39 -17.38
CA ALA A 145 -18.13 10.68 -16.88
C ALA A 145 -19.25 11.27 -17.75
N ARG A 146 -19.25 11.09 -19.07
CA ARG A 146 -20.34 11.53 -19.96
C ARG A 146 -21.66 10.85 -19.60
N VAL A 147 -21.69 9.52 -19.54
CA VAL A 147 -22.92 8.74 -19.30
C VAL A 147 -23.39 8.76 -17.84
N LEU A 148 -22.53 9.13 -16.89
CA LEU A 148 -22.88 9.26 -15.48
C LEU A 148 -23.63 10.58 -15.21
N LYS A 149 -24.68 10.54 -14.39
CA LYS A 149 -25.43 11.72 -13.94
C LYS A 149 -24.54 12.66 -13.13
N THR A 150 -24.83 13.96 -13.13
CA THR A 150 -24.35 14.88 -12.08
C THR A 150 -24.71 14.33 -10.69
N ASN A 151 -23.78 14.37 -9.73
CA ASN A 151 -23.83 13.65 -8.44
C ASN A 151 -23.88 12.11 -8.53
N GLY A 152 -23.82 11.52 -9.73
CA GLY A 152 -23.63 10.10 -9.91
C GLY A 152 -22.24 9.66 -9.43
N ARG A 153 -22.17 8.40 -9.01
CA ARG A 153 -20.96 7.79 -8.43
C ARG A 153 -20.33 6.76 -9.37
N LEU A 154 -19.03 6.87 -9.59
CA LEU A 154 -18.19 5.87 -10.23
C LEU A 154 -17.42 5.12 -9.14
N MET A 155 -17.40 3.79 -9.16
CA MET A 155 -16.56 3.04 -8.22
C MET A 155 -15.77 1.89 -8.88
N PHE A 156 -14.46 1.86 -8.69
CA PHE A 156 -13.64 0.70 -9.04
C PHE A 156 -13.19 -0.05 -7.79
N ALA A 157 -13.47 -1.34 -7.72
CA ALA A 157 -12.76 -2.23 -6.82
C ALA A 157 -11.51 -2.71 -7.54
N VAL A 158 -10.35 -2.23 -7.11
CA VAL A 158 -9.06 -2.42 -7.76
C VAL A 158 -8.26 -3.47 -7.00
N ARG A 159 -7.66 -4.42 -7.72
CA ARG A 159 -6.79 -5.43 -7.13
C ARG A 159 -5.42 -4.83 -6.88
N CYS A 160 -4.97 -4.88 -5.63
CA CYS A 160 -3.60 -4.51 -5.28
C CYS A 160 -2.70 -5.73 -5.50
N TYR A 161 -2.11 -5.85 -6.70
CA TYR A 161 -1.06 -6.83 -6.95
C TYR A 161 0.23 -6.36 -6.26
N GLY A 162 0.62 -7.03 -5.17
CA GLY A 162 1.83 -6.70 -4.42
C GLY A 162 1.82 -7.10 -2.93
N SER A 163 0.66 -7.41 -2.34
CA SER A 163 0.55 -7.69 -0.89
C SER A 163 0.31 -9.15 -0.51
N ASN A 164 0.51 -10.13 -1.41
CA ASN A 164 0.39 -11.54 -1.03
C ASN A 164 1.26 -12.52 -1.84
N ILE A 165 1.51 -13.69 -1.23
CA ILE A 165 2.69 -14.54 -1.43
C ILE A 165 2.79 -15.22 -2.82
N PHE A 166 1.67 -15.40 -3.53
CA PHE A 166 1.59 -16.32 -4.69
C PHE A 166 1.70 -15.72 -6.09
N THR A 167 1.51 -14.41 -6.27
CA THR A 167 1.34 -13.82 -7.62
C THR A 167 2.27 -12.64 -7.87
N ARG A 168 3.58 -12.87 -7.80
CA ARG A 168 4.62 -11.90 -8.17
C ARG A 168 5.07 -12.09 -9.62
N SER A 169 4.15 -11.91 -10.58
CA SER A 169 4.49 -11.79 -12.00
C SER A 169 4.98 -10.37 -12.32
N ALA A 170 5.91 -10.25 -13.27
CA ALA A 170 6.68 -9.04 -13.55
C ALA A 170 5.93 -7.91 -14.29
N SER A 171 4.63 -7.75 -14.03
CA SER A 171 3.73 -6.80 -14.70
C SER A 171 2.75 -6.10 -13.74
N ALA A 172 3.05 -6.08 -12.44
CA ALA A 172 2.22 -5.40 -11.46
C ALA A 172 2.46 -3.88 -11.54
N GLU A 173 1.54 -3.17 -12.19
CA GLU A 173 1.48 -1.70 -12.14
C GLU A 173 1.37 -1.25 -10.67
N HIS A 174 2.28 -0.37 -10.25
CA HIS A 174 2.25 0.14 -8.88
C HIS A 174 1.04 1.07 -8.73
N VAL A 175 0.20 0.78 -7.74
CA VAL A 175 -0.96 1.61 -7.41
C VAL A 175 -0.47 2.96 -6.88
N ASN A 176 -0.59 4.02 -7.68
CA ASN A 176 -0.29 5.39 -7.29
C ASN A 176 -1.61 6.17 -7.16
N PRO A 177 -2.13 6.38 -5.92
CA PRO A 177 -3.38 7.10 -5.70
C PRO A 177 -3.37 8.53 -6.25
N ASP A 178 -2.23 9.23 -6.21
CA ASP A 178 -2.10 10.62 -6.68
C ASP A 178 -2.12 10.71 -8.22
N SER A 179 -1.60 9.69 -8.92
CA SER A 179 -1.77 9.57 -10.37
C SER A 179 -3.22 9.25 -10.74
N ILE A 180 -3.85 8.34 -10.00
CA ILE A 180 -5.25 7.95 -10.24
C ILE A 180 -6.18 9.14 -9.96
N MET A 181 -6.00 9.85 -8.85
CA MET A 181 -6.79 11.03 -8.50
C MET A 181 -6.73 12.09 -9.60
N ARG A 182 -5.54 12.41 -10.11
CA ARG A 182 -5.36 13.35 -11.23
C ARG A 182 -6.07 12.91 -12.51
N ASP A 183 -6.07 11.61 -12.83
CA ASP A 183 -6.78 11.09 -14.00
C ASP A 183 -8.31 11.27 -13.88
N PHE A 184 -8.87 11.07 -12.68
CA PHE A 184 -10.29 11.29 -12.41
C PHE A 184 -10.64 12.79 -12.40
N GLU A 185 -9.84 13.63 -11.74
CA GLU A 185 -10.01 15.10 -11.75
C GLU A 185 -9.98 15.65 -13.18
N ALA A 186 -9.03 15.20 -14.01
CA ALA A 186 -8.93 15.55 -15.43
C ALA A 186 -10.14 15.10 -16.29
N CYS A 187 -10.98 14.21 -15.76
CA CYS A 187 -12.20 13.71 -16.41
C CYS A 187 -13.50 14.26 -15.80
N GLY A 188 -13.44 15.22 -14.87
CA GLY A 188 -14.62 15.91 -14.33
C GLY A 188 -15.21 15.30 -13.06
N PHE A 189 -14.44 14.50 -12.33
CA PHE A 189 -14.78 14.06 -10.97
C PHE A 189 -14.16 15.02 -9.95
N ASP A 190 -14.96 15.66 -9.09
CA ASP A 190 -14.52 16.70 -8.14
C ASP A 190 -14.20 16.17 -6.73
N ARG A 191 -14.68 14.96 -6.43
CA ARG A 191 -14.37 14.22 -5.20
C ARG A 191 -13.97 12.79 -5.57
N VAL A 192 -12.78 12.38 -5.13
CA VAL A 192 -12.25 11.03 -5.26
C VAL A 192 -11.85 10.52 -3.88
N GLU A 193 -12.40 9.38 -3.47
CA GLU A 193 -12.26 8.76 -2.16
C GLU A 193 -11.59 7.38 -2.33
N PHE A 194 -10.60 7.08 -1.50
CA PHE A 194 -9.89 5.80 -1.50
C PHE A 194 -10.14 5.04 -0.20
N ARG A 195 -10.62 3.79 -0.30
CA ARG A 195 -10.83 2.91 0.86
C ARG A 195 -10.13 1.58 0.64
N PHE A 196 -9.25 1.19 1.54
CA PHE A 196 -8.53 -0.08 1.48
C PHE A 196 -9.21 -1.15 2.35
N GLU A 197 -9.40 -2.34 1.80
CA GLU A 197 -9.89 -3.53 2.51
C GLU A 197 -8.85 -4.64 2.42
N ALA A 198 -8.40 -5.14 3.57
CA ALA A 198 -7.42 -6.21 3.65
C ALA A 198 -8.02 -7.53 3.14
N GLY A 199 -7.32 -8.18 2.22
CA GLY A 199 -7.81 -9.37 1.54
C GLY A 199 -7.67 -10.62 2.41
N TRP A 200 -8.77 -11.10 2.99
CA TRP A 200 -8.77 -12.25 3.91
C TRP A 200 -8.33 -13.60 3.29
N THR A 201 -8.04 -13.66 1.98
CA THR A 201 -7.62 -14.90 1.31
C THR A 201 -6.51 -14.76 0.25
N ILE A 202 -6.62 -13.83 -0.71
CA ILE A 202 -5.74 -13.84 -1.91
C ILE A 202 -5.07 -12.50 -2.23
N SER A 203 -5.76 -11.37 -2.06
CA SER A 203 -5.22 -10.05 -2.42
C SER A 203 -6.01 -8.92 -1.76
N ASP A 204 -5.34 -7.85 -1.34
CA ASP A 204 -6.03 -6.63 -0.89
C ASP A 204 -6.84 -6.00 -2.02
N THR A 205 -7.87 -5.26 -1.62
CA THR A 205 -8.73 -4.51 -2.53
C THR A 205 -8.76 -3.05 -2.15
N MET A 206 -8.43 -2.19 -3.10
CA MET A 206 -8.61 -0.74 -2.97
C MET A 206 -9.90 -0.36 -3.70
N TYR A 207 -10.85 0.22 -3.00
CA TYR A 207 -12.02 0.84 -3.61
C TYR A 207 -11.69 2.30 -3.91
N ILE A 208 -11.84 2.70 -5.17
CA ILE A 208 -11.78 4.09 -5.62
C ILE A 208 -13.22 4.52 -5.88
N THR A 209 -13.74 5.48 -5.14
CA THR A 209 -15.08 6.04 -5.33
C THR A 209 -14.96 7.48 -5.79
N ALA A 210 -15.52 7.82 -6.94
CA ALA A 210 -15.46 9.17 -7.49
C ALA A 210 -16.87 9.70 -7.80
N TYR A 211 -17.07 10.99 -7.59
CA TYR A 211 -18.37 11.64 -7.79
C TYR A 211 -18.25 12.66 -8.92
N LYS A 212 -19.22 12.66 -9.83
CA LYS A 212 -19.25 13.62 -10.93
C LYS A 212 -19.74 14.97 -10.44
N ALA A 213 -18.97 16.01 -10.74
CA ALA A 213 -19.15 17.35 -10.19
C ALA A 213 -20.56 17.91 -10.37
N ILE A 214 -21.01 18.68 -9.37
CA ILE A 214 -22.19 19.52 -9.50
C ILE A 214 -21.86 20.64 -10.48
N LEU A 215 -22.52 20.64 -11.64
CA LEU A 215 -22.43 21.73 -12.61
C LEU A 215 -22.67 23.06 -11.91
N THR A 216 -21.72 23.98 -12.04
CA THR A 216 -21.83 25.30 -11.44
C THR A 216 -22.98 26.09 -12.07
N TRP A 217 -23.52 27.06 -11.33
CA TRP A 217 -24.56 27.97 -11.83
C TRP A 217 -24.18 28.75 -13.11
N GLN A 218 -22.90 28.75 -13.49
CA GLN A 218 -22.44 29.32 -14.77
C GLN A 218 -22.56 28.33 -15.93
N GLU A 219 -22.22 27.06 -15.73
CA GLU A 219 -22.29 26.01 -16.76
C GLU A 219 -23.73 25.64 -17.14
N LEU A 220 -24.65 25.74 -16.18
CA LEU A 220 -26.09 25.62 -16.43
C LEU A 220 -26.65 26.73 -17.35
N LYS A 221 -25.99 27.89 -17.47
CA LYS A 221 -26.41 28.96 -18.39
C LYS A 221 -25.88 28.75 -19.80
N SER A 222 -24.65 28.25 -19.97
CA SER A 222 -24.09 27.98 -21.30
C SER A 222 -24.86 26.88 -22.04
N ASN A 223 -25.41 25.89 -21.33
CA ASN A 223 -26.16 24.79 -21.94
C ASN A 223 -27.61 25.14 -22.36
N VAL A 224 -28.06 26.38 -22.15
CA VAL A 224 -29.41 26.87 -22.53
C VAL A 224 -29.37 27.81 -23.75
N ALA A 225 -28.18 28.26 -24.18
CA ALA A 225 -28.01 29.14 -25.35
C ALA A 225 -27.30 28.40 -26.50
N GLY A 226 -28.02 28.18 -27.60
CA GLY A 226 -27.53 27.42 -28.75
C GLY A 226 -26.36 28.06 -29.52
N THR A 227 -25.56 27.17 -30.10
CA THR A 227 -24.54 27.31 -31.17
C THR A 227 -24.72 28.43 -32.22
N PRO A 228 -23.68 28.75 -33.03
CA PRO A 228 -22.23 28.56 -32.83
C PRO A 228 -21.38 29.80 -33.19
N THR A 229 -20.18 29.94 -32.62
CA THR A 229 -19.18 30.91 -33.12
C THR A 229 -17.79 30.29 -33.25
N THR A 230 -17.22 30.44 -34.44
CA THR A 230 -15.92 29.96 -34.94
C THR A 230 -14.76 30.04 -33.93
N LEU A 231 -14.04 28.92 -33.80
CA LEU A 231 -12.72 28.86 -33.14
C LEU A 231 -11.68 29.70 -33.91
N PRO A 232 -10.87 30.54 -33.25
CA PRO A 232 -9.64 31.07 -33.83
C PRO A 232 -8.61 29.94 -34.00
N ALA A 233 -7.90 29.94 -35.12
CA ALA A 233 -6.79 29.03 -35.37
C ALA A 233 -5.54 29.43 -34.57
N SER A 234 -5.35 28.83 -33.39
CA SER A 234 -4.05 28.70 -32.67
C SER A 234 -4.13 27.90 -31.36
N ALA A 235 -5.30 27.41 -30.94
CA ALA A 235 -5.48 26.71 -29.66
C ALA A 235 -4.73 25.35 -29.54
N GLN A 236 -4.14 24.84 -30.62
CA GLN A 236 -3.30 23.63 -30.56
C GLN A 236 -1.94 23.89 -29.89
N ASP A 237 -1.36 25.09 -30.06
CA ASP A 237 -0.03 25.41 -29.51
C ASP A 237 -0.07 25.65 -27.99
N PHE A 238 -1.15 26.26 -27.48
CA PHE A 238 -1.30 26.51 -26.04
C PHE A 238 -1.60 25.24 -25.22
N LYS A 239 -2.23 24.23 -25.83
CA LYS A 239 -2.58 22.97 -25.16
C LYS A 239 -1.41 22.00 -25.13
N ALA A 240 -0.58 22.00 -26.18
CA ALA A 240 0.67 21.25 -26.22
C ALA A 240 1.69 21.75 -25.18
N GLN A 241 1.84 23.06 -24.99
CA GLN A 241 2.81 23.61 -24.02
C GLN A 241 2.39 23.51 -22.54
N LYS A 242 1.08 23.43 -22.24
CA LYS A 242 0.60 23.45 -20.84
C LYS A 242 0.26 22.09 -20.23
N LEU A 243 -0.05 21.06 -21.03
CA LEU A 243 -0.11 19.68 -20.54
C LEU A 243 1.28 18.99 -20.46
N GLN A 244 2.34 19.70 -20.82
CA GLN A 244 3.73 19.22 -20.75
C GLN A 244 4.46 19.66 -19.47
N LYS A 245 3.78 20.33 -18.52
CA LYS A 245 4.38 20.85 -17.27
C LYS A 245 3.51 20.67 -16.00
N MET A 246 3.58 19.48 -15.40
CA MET A 246 4.52 19.29 -14.29
C MET A 246 5.61 18.38 -14.85
N SER A 247 6.64 18.97 -15.46
CA SER A 247 7.59 18.17 -16.25
C SER A 247 8.49 17.41 -15.30
N GLU A 248 8.86 16.19 -15.70
CA GLU A 248 10.03 15.49 -15.18
C GLU A 248 11.34 16.32 -15.38
N ASP A 249 11.24 17.45 -16.10
CA ASP A 249 12.28 18.45 -16.37
C ASP A 249 12.13 19.80 -15.62
N GLN A 250 11.39 19.89 -14.49
CA GLN A 250 11.40 21.12 -13.66
C GLN A 250 12.56 21.12 -12.64
N PRO A 251 13.24 22.27 -12.43
CA PRO A 251 14.25 22.37 -11.38
C PRO A 251 13.63 22.31 -9.99
N PHE A 252 14.36 21.77 -9.02
CA PHE A 252 13.87 21.52 -7.66
C PHE A 252 13.16 22.72 -7.01
N ASP A 253 13.66 23.94 -7.17
CA ASP A 253 13.07 25.14 -6.57
C ASP A 253 11.65 25.44 -7.08
N GLU A 254 11.38 25.16 -8.37
CA GLU A 254 10.02 25.26 -8.92
C GLU A 254 9.10 24.13 -8.41
N VAL A 255 9.65 22.94 -8.13
CA VAL A 255 8.90 21.79 -7.61
C VAL A 255 8.53 22.00 -6.15
N LEU A 256 9.48 22.42 -5.31
CA LEU A 256 9.25 22.64 -3.89
C LEU A 256 8.33 23.84 -3.64
N ALA A 257 8.51 24.97 -4.34
CA ALA A 257 7.58 26.10 -4.23
C ALA A 257 6.13 25.75 -4.63
N GLN A 258 5.94 24.80 -5.56
CA GLN A 258 4.61 24.27 -5.87
C GLN A 258 4.04 23.42 -4.72
N ASP A 259 4.85 22.54 -4.11
CA ASP A 259 4.45 21.72 -2.95
C ASP A 259 4.10 22.59 -1.72
N HIS A 260 4.95 23.58 -1.41
CA HIS A 260 4.71 24.60 -0.39
C HIS A 260 3.34 25.28 -0.58
N ALA A 261 3.08 25.77 -1.79
CA ALA A 261 1.82 26.43 -2.13
C ALA A 261 0.60 25.51 -1.96
N GLN A 262 0.72 24.21 -2.31
CA GLN A 262 -0.37 23.24 -2.14
C GLN A 262 -0.62 22.88 -0.67
N ILE A 263 0.42 22.66 0.13
CA ILE A 263 0.29 22.38 1.57
C ILE A 263 -0.44 23.53 2.27
N LEU A 264 -0.04 24.77 1.99
CA LEU A 264 -0.70 25.97 2.52
C LEU A 264 -2.14 26.13 1.98
N ASN A 265 -2.43 25.67 0.77
CA ASN A 265 -3.78 25.63 0.20
C ASN A 265 -4.68 24.62 0.93
N TYR A 266 -4.19 23.41 1.24
CA TYR A 266 -4.94 22.45 2.07
C TYR A 266 -5.27 23.03 3.45
N GLY A 267 -4.30 23.71 4.08
CA GLY A 267 -4.51 24.45 5.33
C GLY A 267 -5.61 25.52 5.23
N LYS A 268 -5.57 26.34 4.18
CA LYS A 268 -6.62 27.35 3.91
C LYS A 268 -8.00 26.71 3.71
N ARG A 269 -8.09 25.60 2.99
CA ARG A 269 -9.35 24.86 2.79
C ARG A 269 -9.88 24.26 4.10
N TYR A 270 -9.01 23.66 4.93
CA TYR A 270 -9.39 23.15 6.25
C TYR A 270 -10.04 24.22 7.15
N PHE A 271 -9.43 25.41 7.23
CA PHE A 271 -9.94 26.50 8.07
C PHE A 271 -11.13 27.27 7.46
N ALA A 272 -11.37 27.14 6.16
CA ALA A 272 -12.54 27.72 5.50
C ALA A 272 -13.83 26.88 5.68
N LEU A 273 -13.70 25.60 6.04
CA LEU A 273 -14.84 24.71 6.22
C LEU A 273 -15.60 24.99 7.54
N PRO A 274 -16.95 24.90 7.55
CA PRO A 274 -17.72 24.96 8.80
C PRO A 274 -17.29 23.87 9.77
N LYS A 275 -17.23 24.15 11.09
CA LYS A 275 -16.87 23.13 12.09
C LYS A 275 -17.84 21.93 12.12
N THR A 276 -19.04 22.07 11.57
CA THR A 276 -20.04 21.01 11.40
C THR A 276 -19.76 20.06 10.24
N ASP A 277 -18.89 20.42 9.29
CA ASP A 277 -18.47 19.57 8.18
C ASP A 277 -17.29 18.69 8.63
N THR A 278 -17.59 17.69 9.46
CA THR A 278 -16.57 16.83 10.08
C THR A 278 -15.81 16.03 9.04
N ASP A 279 -16.47 15.52 8.02
CA ASP A 279 -15.90 14.56 7.07
C ASP A 279 -14.90 15.27 6.15
N SER A 280 -15.27 16.43 5.60
CA SER A 280 -14.35 17.23 4.78
C SER A 280 -13.18 17.75 5.61
N ARG A 281 -13.41 18.17 6.86
CA ARG A 281 -12.32 18.61 7.76
C ARG A 281 -11.37 17.46 8.11
N GLN A 282 -11.88 16.25 8.37
CA GLN A 282 -11.02 15.08 8.64
C GLN A 282 -10.17 14.73 7.40
N ASN A 283 -10.76 14.81 6.21
CA ASN A 283 -10.06 14.57 4.96
C ASN A 283 -8.93 15.60 4.74
N PHE A 284 -9.19 16.90 4.89
CA PHE A 284 -8.13 17.91 4.78
C PHE A 284 -7.07 17.77 5.88
N LEU A 285 -7.44 17.45 7.12
CA LEU A 285 -6.48 17.19 8.20
C LEU A 285 -5.53 16.04 7.84
N ASN A 286 -6.08 14.91 7.38
CA ASN A 286 -5.30 13.75 6.95
C ASN A 286 -4.38 14.10 5.76
N THR A 287 -4.86 14.88 4.80
CA THR A 287 -4.06 15.36 3.65
C THR A 287 -2.94 16.30 4.08
N ILE A 288 -3.18 17.22 5.02
CA ILE A 288 -2.16 18.14 5.54
C ILE A 288 -1.07 17.35 6.28
N ILE A 289 -1.45 16.40 7.15
CA ILE A 289 -0.51 15.53 7.87
C ILE A 289 0.37 14.74 6.89
N ARG A 290 -0.24 14.11 5.88
CA ARG A 290 0.45 13.37 4.82
C ARG A 290 1.43 14.25 4.04
N ALA A 291 0.97 15.40 3.56
CA ALA A 291 1.76 16.26 2.70
C ALA A 291 2.94 16.88 3.46
N LEU A 292 2.72 17.42 4.67
CA LEU A 292 3.80 17.94 5.52
C LEU A 292 4.85 16.87 5.86
N ALA A 293 4.43 15.67 6.23
CA ALA A 293 5.38 14.60 6.55
C ALA A 293 6.12 14.05 5.31
N SER A 294 5.49 14.11 4.14
CA SER A 294 6.10 13.70 2.87
C SER A 294 7.13 14.71 2.37
N HIS A 295 6.76 15.97 2.45
CA HIS A 295 7.61 17.12 2.20
C HIS A 295 8.89 17.05 3.07
N SER A 296 8.74 17.04 4.40
CA SER A 296 9.90 17.07 5.30
C SER A 296 10.82 15.86 5.17
N LEU A 297 10.31 14.68 4.81
CA LEU A 297 11.17 13.52 4.53
C LEU A 297 11.92 13.69 3.20
N ALA A 298 11.25 14.17 2.15
CA ALA A 298 11.83 14.33 0.82
C ALA A 298 12.98 15.34 0.84
N GLU A 299 12.82 16.47 1.54
CA GLU A 299 13.86 17.46 1.74
C GLU A 299 15.07 16.92 2.50
N GLU A 300 14.85 16.29 3.65
CA GLU A 300 15.93 15.72 4.47
C GLU A 300 16.72 14.61 3.76
N THR A 301 16.07 13.92 2.83
CA THR A 301 16.64 12.81 2.05
C THR A 301 17.38 13.29 0.80
N VAL A 302 16.93 14.39 0.18
CA VAL A 302 17.37 14.82 -1.16
C VAL A 302 17.97 16.22 -1.16
N VAL A 303 17.22 17.21 -0.69
CA VAL A 303 17.59 18.64 -0.82
C VAL A 303 18.65 19.02 0.21
N TYR A 304 18.53 18.59 1.46
CA TYR A 304 19.48 18.95 2.52
C TYR A 304 20.87 18.33 2.30
N PRO A 305 21.01 17.06 1.84
CA PRO A 305 22.30 16.53 1.38
C PRO A 305 22.88 17.29 0.19
N ALA A 306 22.05 17.82 -0.73
CA ALA A 306 22.54 18.67 -1.81
C ALA A 306 23.02 20.04 -1.30
N ILE A 307 22.34 20.64 -0.31
CA ILE A 307 22.79 21.84 0.41
C ILE A 307 24.16 21.58 1.06
N GLU A 308 24.32 20.48 1.79
CA GLU A 308 25.58 20.07 2.44
C GLU A 308 26.74 19.93 1.47
N GLN A 309 26.50 19.33 0.31
CA GLN A 309 27.55 19.04 -0.69
C GLN A 309 27.95 20.26 -1.54
N ASN A 310 27.04 21.22 -1.75
CA ASN A 310 27.24 22.31 -2.72
C ASN A 310 27.44 23.70 -2.09
N LEU A 311 26.98 23.93 -0.85
CA LEU A 311 27.14 25.22 -0.16
C LEU A 311 28.29 25.21 0.84
N SER A 312 29.07 26.29 0.89
CA SER A 312 30.25 26.42 1.77
C SER A 312 29.93 26.46 3.28
N ASN A 313 28.67 26.70 3.64
CA ASN A 313 28.15 26.58 5.01
C ASN A 313 27.03 25.52 5.10
N GLY A 314 26.97 24.60 4.12
CA GLY A 314 25.83 23.71 3.88
C GLY A 314 25.46 22.84 5.08
N THR A 315 26.44 22.29 5.80
CA THR A 315 26.20 21.48 7.00
C THR A 315 25.49 22.23 8.11
N ASN A 316 25.80 23.51 8.33
CA ASN A 316 25.15 24.31 9.36
C ASN A 316 23.72 24.69 8.94
N ILE A 317 23.52 25.06 7.67
CA ILE A 317 22.21 25.35 7.08
C ILE A 317 21.31 24.11 7.19
N ALA A 318 21.75 22.96 6.67
CA ALA A 318 21.02 21.70 6.71
C ALA A 318 20.82 21.15 8.14
N THR A 319 21.63 21.55 9.13
CA THR A 319 21.39 21.23 10.55
C THR A 319 20.27 22.11 11.12
N GLN A 320 20.24 23.40 10.78
CA GLN A 320 19.16 24.30 11.19
C GLN A 320 17.82 23.89 10.58
N LEU A 321 17.75 23.62 9.27
CA LEU A 321 16.51 23.19 8.61
C LEU A 321 15.96 21.88 9.21
N ARG A 322 16.83 20.91 9.52
CA ARG A 322 16.42 19.68 10.25
C ARG A 322 15.90 19.97 11.67
N GLN A 323 16.40 21.00 12.34
CA GLN A 323 15.92 21.40 13.66
C GLN A 323 14.56 22.10 13.59
N GLU A 324 14.30 22.87 12.53
CA GLU A 324 12.97 23.43 12.23
C GLU A 324 11.97 22.31 11.91
N HIS A 325 12.37 21.34 11.08
CA HIS A 325 11.59 20.12 10.83
C HIS A 325 11.35 19.23 12.06
N LEU A 326 12.24 19.22 13.05
CA LEU A 326 12.01 18.48 14.29
C LEU A 326 10.81 19.05 15.07
N GLU A 327 10.65 20.38 15.12
CA GLU A 327 9.48 21.00 15.76
C GLU A 327 8.19 20.76 14.96
N LEU A 328 8.28 20.82 13.63
CA LEU A 328 7.17 20.47 12.73
C LEU A 328 6.71 19.01 12.95
N LYS A 329 7.65 18.06 13.01
CA LYS A 329 7.37 16.63 13.27
C LYS A 329 6.75 16.38 14.64
N LYS A 330 7.20 17.06 15.71
CA LYS A 330 6.59 16.97 17.04
C LYS A 330 5.12 17.43 17.04
N GLY A 331 4.82 18.52 16.32
CA GLY A 331 3.43 18.96 16.19
C GLY A 331 2.58 18.01 15.35
N LEU A 332 3.15 17.42 14.28
CA LEU A 332 2.48 16.36 13.51
C LEU A 332 2.15 15.14 14.37
N GLU A 333 3.09 14.66 15.18
CA GLU A 333 2.88 13.57 16.15
C GLU A 333 1.75 13.89 17.12
N ALA A 334 1.74 15.13 17.66
CA ALA A 334 0.67 15.59 18.54
C ALA A 334 -0.71 15.53 17.88
N ILE A 335 -0.88 16.07 16.66
CA ILE A 335 -2.20 16.09 15.99
C ILE A 335 -2.62 14.73 15.41
N ASN A 336 -1.68 13.84 15.09
CA ASN A 336 -1.98 12.52 14.51
C ASN A 336 -2.79 11.60 15.44
N SER A 337 -2.81 11.90 16.75
CA SER A 337 -3.60 11.17 17.75
C SER A 337 -4.88 11.89 18.20
N MET A 338 -5.13 13.12 17.72
CA MET A 338 -6.27 13.95 18.13
C MET A 338 -7.52 13.70 17.29
N GLN A 339 -8.70 13.89 17.90
CA GLN A 339 -9.99 13.87 17.22
C GLN A 339 -10.41 15.28 16.82
N LEU A 340 -11.26 15.44 15.80
CA LEU A 340 -11.78 16.76 15.40
C LEU A 340 -12.55 17.52 16.49
N SER A 341 -12.97 16.84 17.55
CA SER A 341 -13.59 17.43 18.74
C SER A 341 -12.58 18.03 19.73
N ASP A 342 -11.28 17.75 19.60
CA ASP A 342 -10.27 18.26 20.51
C ASP A 342 -10.06 19.77 20.34
N ALA A 343 -10.32 20.53 21.40
CA ALA A 343 -10.21 21.99 21.41
C ALA A 343 -8.79 22.50 21.07
N ASN A 344 -7.77 21.66 21.22
CA ASN A 344 -6.37 21.99 20.95
C ASN A 344 -5.93 21.72 19.49
N LEU A 345 -6.71 20.96 18.71
CA LEU A 345 -6.32 20.57 17.35
C LEU A 345 -6.21 21.79 16.42
N ASP A 346 -7.25 22.62 16.35
CA ASP A 346 -7.25 23.83 15.51
C ASP A 346 -6.09 24.81 15.87
N PRO A 347 -5.82 25.12 17.15
CA PRO A 347 -4.64 25.88 17.56
C PRO A 347 -3.29 25.27 17.12
N ILE A 348 -3.09 23.96 17.33
CA ILE A 348 -1.81 23.29 17.00
C ILE A 348 -1.61 23.23 15.49
N LEU A 349 -2.65 22.87 14.72
CA LEU A 349 -2.60 22.88 13.25
C LEU A 349 -2.35 24.28 12.69
N SER A 350 -2.96 25.32 13.28
CA SER A 350 -2.70 26.71 12.88
C SER A 350 -1.27 27.15 13.20
N LYS A 351 -0.69 26.66 14.30
CA LYS A 351 0.72 26.91 14.64
C LYS A 351 1.65 26.24 13.63
N LEU A 352 1.46 24.94 13.38
CA LEU A 352 2.23 24.15 12.42
C LEU A 352 2.26 24.78 11.02
N LEU A 353 1.09 25.16 10.50
CA LEU A 353 1.02 25.76 9.16
C LEU A 353 1.69 27.14 9.08
N LYS A 354 1.76 27.90 10.19
CA LYS A 354 2.51 29.17 10.26
C LYS A 354 4.02 28.94 10.37
N GLU A 355 4.44 27.93 11.14
CA GLU A 355 5.85 27.53 11.24
C GLU A 355 6.36 27.04 9.88
N PHE A 356 5.57 26.20 9.21
CA PHE A 356 5.83 25.79 7.83
C PHE A 356 5.83 26.96 6.83
N GLU A 357 4.86 27.88 6.88
CA GLU A 357 4.84 29.07 6.00
C GLU A 357 6.06 30.00 6.21
N ALA A 358 6.61 30.04 7.42
CA ALA A 358 7.82 30.82 7.72
C ALA A 358 9.08 30.15 7.18
N HIS A 359 9.21 28.84 7.39
CA HIS A 359 10.27 27.99 6.88
C HIS A 359 10.32 28.00 5.34
N SER A 360 9.19 27.70 4.69
CA SER A 360 9.10 27.60 3.23
C SER A 360 9.46 28.91 2.51
N LYS A 361 9.10 30.06 3.11
CA LYS A 361 9.48 31.41 2.62
C LYS A 361 10.95 31.74 2.80
N LEU A 362 11.58 31.22 3.85
CA LEU A 362 13.02 31.38 4.04
C LEU A 362 13.74 30.62 2.93
N GLU A 363 13.43 29.34 2.76
CA GLU A 363 14.07 28.48 1.76
C GLU A 363 13.92 28.98 0.32
N GLU A 364 12.70 29.41 -0.07
CA GLU A 364 12.44 30.02 -1.38
C GLU A 364 13.23 31.34 -1.59
N ALA A 365 13.52 32.09 -0.52
CA ALA A 365 14.19 33.39 -0.59
C ALA A 365 15.72 33.31 -0.49
N THR A 366 16.28 32.33 0.24
CA THR A 366 17.71 32.25 0.55
C THR A 366 18.37 30.93 0.12
N GLU A 367 17.87 29.78 0.57
CA GLU A 367 18.53 28.49 0.43
C GLU A 367 18.42 27.93 -1.00
N PHE A 368 17.23 27.91 -1.59
CA PHE A 368 17.02 27.40 -2.94
C PHE A 368 17.73 28.27 -4.00
N PRO A 369 17.68 29.63 -3.95
CA PRO A 369 18.48 30.46 -4.86
C PRO A 369 19.99 30.22 -4.71
N ALA A 370 20.49 30.04 -3.49
CA ALA A 370 21.91 29.76 -3.24
C ALA A 370 22.34 28.39 -3.80
N LEU A 371 21.53 27.33 -3.58
CA LEU A 371 21.79 26.00 -4.12
C LEU A 371 21.69 25.98 -5.65
N LYS A 372 20.66 26.61 -6.23
CA LYS A 372 20.45 26.70 -7.69
C LYS A 372 21.61 27.39 -8.41
N GLN A 373 22.29 28.37 -7.78
CA GLN A 373 23.51 28.98 -8.32
C GLN A 373 24.73 28.05 -8.37
N LYS A 374 24.72 26.93 -7.64
CA LYS A 374 25.81 25.93 -7.62
C LYS A 374 25.55 24.74 -8.53
N LEU A 375 24.29 24.50 -8.89
CA LEU A 375 23.89 23.39 -9.75
C LEU A 375 23.80 23.83 -11.21
N SER A 376 24.18 22.95 -12.14
CA SER A 376 23.76 23.09 -13.53
C SER A 376 22.25 22.86 -13.66
N THR A 377 21.63 23.36 -14.74
CA THR A 377 20.20 23.15 -15.01
C THR A 377 19.80 21.68 -14.95
N ALA A 378 20.63 20.78 -15.50
CA ALA A 378 20.39 19.34 -15.47
C ALA A 378 20.44 18.75 -14.05
N GLN A 379 21.37 19.22 -13.19
CA GLN A 379 21.43 18.78 -11.79
C GLN A 379 20.26 19.34 -10.96
N ALA A 380 19.84 20.57 -11.21
CA ALA A 380 18.67 21.16 -10.55
C ALA A 380 17.38 20.40 -10.92
N ILE A 381 17.27 19.95 -12.18
CA ILE A 381 16.18 19.10 -12.67
C ILE A 381 16.23 17.70 -12.04
N GLU A 382 17.39 17.05 -12.01
CA GLU A 382 17.55 15.74 -11.35
C GLU A 382 17.14 15.83 -9.88
N LEU A 383 17.57 16.87 -9.16
CA LEU A 383 17.22 17.08 -7.77
C LEU A 383 15.70 17.26 -7.57
N GLY A 384 15.02 17.92 -8.51
CA GLY A 384 13.55 18.03 -8.51
C GLY A 384 12.85 16.69 -8.74
N ARG A 385 13.40 15.84 -9.63
CA ARG A 385 12.92 14.46 -9.81
C ARG A 385 13.13 13.60 -8.58
N GLU A 386 14.32 13.64 -7.98
CA GLU A 386 14.63 12.88 -6.77
C GLU A 386 13.74 13.33 -5.59
N PHE A 387 13.51 14.63 -5.43
CA PHE A 387 12.55 15.15 -4.44
C PHE A 387 11.14 14.60 -4.71
N THR A 388 10.65 14.70 -5.95
CA THR A 388 9.31 14.21 -6.33
C THR A 388 9.17 12.71 -6.08
N LYS A 389 10.22 11.92 -6.38
CA LYS A 389 10.26 10.49 -6.04
C LYS A 389 10.16 10.29 -4.53
N ALA A 390 11.06 10.88 -3.73
CA ALA A 390 11.08 10.73 -2.28
C ALA A 390 9.76 11.18 -1.61
N TRP A 391 9.16 12.27 -2.10
CA TRP A 391 7.85 12.76 -1.69
C TRP A 391 6.75 11.73 -1.97
N THR A 392 6.70 11.18 -3.18
CA THR A 392 5.72 10.16 -3.59
C THR A 392 5.92 8.83 -2.84
N MET A 393 7.16 8.47 -2.53
CA MET A 393 7.43 7.35 -1.62
C MET A 393 6.74 7.60 -0.28
N CYS A 394 6.83 8.81 0.26
CA CYS A 394 6.27 9.15 1.57
C CYS A 394 4.74 9.37 1.56
N SER A 395 4.14 9.87 0.47
CA SER A 395 2.66 9.97 0.36
C SER A 395 2.02 8.58 0.46
N SER A 396 2.70 7.55 -0.10
CA SER A 396 2.32 6.15 0.11
C SER A 396 2.58 5.62 1.54
N ARG A 397 3.52 6.20 2.31
CA ARG A 397 3.83 5.85 3.72
C ARG A 397 2.85 6.43 4.75
N PHE A 398 2.21 7.57 4.48
CA PHE A 398 1.25 8.18 5.42
C PHE A 398 -0.22 7.81 5.10
N GLY A 399 -0.44 6.92 4.13
CA GLY A 399 -1.66 6.11 4.00
C GLY A 399 -1.59 4.77 4.75
N LYS A 400 -0.41 4.15 4.78
CA LYS A 400 0.04 3.04 5.63
C LYS A 400 1.57 3.10 5.74
N THR A 401 2.15 2.93 6.91
CA THR A 401 3.61 3.04 7.14
C THR A 401 4.48 2.23 6.16
N SER A 402 5.57 2.84 5.67
CA SER A 402 6.73 2.27 4.90
C SER A 402 6.60 1.81 3.41
N ALA A 403 7.46 2.37 2.53
CA ALA A 403 7.35 2.39 1.05
C ALA A 403 8.45 1.67 0.23
N MET A 404 8.26 1.73 -1.11
CA MET A 404 9.15 1.73 -2.33
C MET A 404 10.71 1.66 -2.20
N LEU A 405 11.53 1.40 -3.27
CA LEU A 405 11.47 1.73 -4.73
C LEU A 405 12.09 0.62 -5.67
N PRO A 406 12.35 0.87 -6.98
CA PRO A 406 13.14 0.01 -7.89
C PRO A 406 14.48 0.64 -8.41
N THR A 407 15.34 -0.20 -9.01
CA THR A 407 16.72 0.09 -9.48
C THR A 407 16.85 0.38 -11.01
N PRO A 408 18.00 0.90 -11.52
CA PRO A 408 18.10 1.55 -12.83
C PRO A 408 18.27 0.62 -14.06
N ILE A 409 17.96 1.17 -15.24
CA ILE A 409 17.99 0.49 -16.55
C ILE A 409 19.41 0.45 -17.14
N LEU A 410 19.91 -0.75 -17.45
CA LEU A 410 21.11 -0.98 -18.27
C LEU A 410 20.75 -1.21 -19.75
N SER A 411 21.70 -0.99 -20.65
CA SER A 411 21.48 -1.14 -22.10
C SER A 411 21.27 -2.60 -22.53
N GLU A 412 20.46 -2.79 -23.57
CA GLU A 412 19.91 -4.09 -24.00
C GLU A 412 20.97 -5.16 -24.31
N THR A 413 22.17 -4.75 -24.75
CA THR A 413 23.28 -5.67 -25.06
C THR A 413 23.94 -6.26 -23.81
N GLN A 414 23.91 -5.58 -22.66
CA GLN A 414 24.44 -6.12 -21.39
C GLN A 414 23.40 -6.98 -20.66
N ALA A 415 22.11 -6.64 -20.78
CA ALA A 415 21.01 -7.35 -20.13
C ALA A 415 20.89 -8.82 -20.58
N SER A 416 21.14 -9.13 -21.86
CA SER A 416 21.04 -10.50 -22.39
C SER A 416 22.11 -11.46 -21.82
N ALA A 417 23.35 -10.99 -21.66
CA ALA A 417 24.44 -11.77 -21.07
C ALA A 417 24.22 -12.01 -19.56
N GLN A 418 23.81 -10.97 -18.83
CA GLN A 418 23.52 -11.07 -17.39
C GLN A 418 22.31 -11.97 -17.09
N ASN A 419 21.23 -11.89 -17.88
CA ASN A 419 20.08 -12.80 -17.75
C ASN A 419 20.47 -14.28 -17.93
N THR A 420 21.44 -14.57 -18.81
CA THR A 420 21.90 -15.95 -19.05
C THR A 420 22.67 -16.51 -17.84
N GLN A 421 23.57 -15.72 -17.24
CA GLN A 421 24.30 -16.13 -16.03
C GLN A 421 23.40 -16.22 -14.79
N ALA A 422 22.51 -15.25 -14.57
CA ALA A 422 21.57 -15.26 -13.45
C ALA A 422 20.62 -16.46 -13.51
N SER A 423 20.16 -16.84 -14.72
CA SER A 423 19.32 -18.03 -14.93
C SER A 423 20.07 -19.33 -14.58
N GLN A 424 21.36 -19.43 -14.90
CA GLN A 424 22.19 -20.58 -14.54
C GLN A 424 22.46 -20.67 -13.03
N GLN A 425 22.70 -19.54 -12.35
CA GLN A 425 22.83 -19.51 -10.89
C GLN A 425 21.51 -19.93 -10.19
N LEU A 426 20.36 -19.41 -10.65
CA LEU A 426 19.05 -19.80 -10.11
C LEU A 426 18.75 -21.29 -10.28
N GLN A 427 19.19 -21.93 -11.37
CA GLN A 427 19.10 -23.38 -11.53
C GLN A 427 19.98 -24.15 -10.55
N GLN A 428 21.17 -23.65 -10.22
CA GLN A 428 22.06 -24.27 -9.22
C GLN A 428 21.56 -24.09 -7.78
N MET A 429 20.78 -23.03 -7.51
CA MET A 429 20.17 -22.72 -6.20
C MET A 429 18.77 -23.33 -6.03
N SER A 430 18.39 -24.25 -6.91
CA SER A 430 17.10 -24.97 -6.89
C SER A 430 16.89 -25.74 -5.59
N GLY A 431 15.98 -25.26 -4.74
CA GLY A 431 15.62 -25.88 -3.45
C GLY A 431 16.00 -25.05 -2.23
N GLU A 432 16.68 -23.91 -2.40
CA GLU A 432 16.94 -22.96 -1.31
C GLU A 432 15.84 -21.88 -1.25
N GLU A 433 15.36 -21.56 -0.03
CA GLU A 433 14.31 -20.57 0.21
C GLU A 433 14.91 -19.16 0.41
N PRO A 434 14.27 -18.09 -0.10
CA PRO A 434 14.68 -16.72 0.18
C PRO A 434 14.28 -16.29 1.61
N PHE A 435 15.06 -15.37 2.20
CA PHE A 435 14.94 -14.99 3.61
C PHE A 435 13.50 -14.61 4.03
N ASP A 436 12.75 -13.94 3.16
CA ASP A 436 11.37 -13.49 3.39
C ASP A 436 10.39 -14.65 3.61
N GLN A 437 10.59 -15.78 2.92
CA GLN A 437 9.78 -16.98 3.12
C GLN A 437 10.15 -17.71 4.42
N ILE A 438 11.44 -17.73 4.76
CA ILE A 438 11.95 -18.36 5.99
C ILE A 438 11.43 -17.62 7.23
N LEU A 439 11.48 -16.27 7.23
CA LEU A 439 10.93 -15.44 8.29
C LEU A 439 9.41 -15.63 8.44
N ALA A 440 8.66 -15.62 7.33
CA ALA A 440 7.22 -15.85 7.36
C ALA A 440 6.84 -17.22 7.94
N ARG A 441 7.62 -18.27 7.64
CA ARG A 441 7.43 -19.60 8.25
C ARG A 441 7.73 -19.59 9.76
N ASP A 442 8.84 -18.98 10.18
CA ASP A 442 9.19 -18.84 11.60
C ASP A 442 8.08 -18.12 12.39
N HIS A 443 7.59 -16.99 11.87
CA HIS A 443 6.46 -16.25 12.48
C HIS A 443 5.21 -17.11 12.61
N ALA A 444 4.82 -17.84 11.55
CA ALA A 444 3.67 -18.74 11.58
C ALA A 444 3.83 -19.87 12.62
N GLN A 445 5.05 -20.41 12.76
CA GLN A 445 5.38 -21.45 13.74
C GLN A 445 5.30 -20.92 15.19
N ILE A 446 5.85 -19.72 15.44
CA ILE A 446 5.79 -19.07 16.76
C ILE A 446 4.33 -18.72 17.15
N ILE A 447 3.53 -18.21 16.19
CA ILE A 447 2.08 -18.01 16.36
C ILE A 447 1.37 -19.33 16.69
N SER A 448 1.74 -20.44 16.03
CA SER A 448 1.17 -21.76 16.30
C SER A 448 1.47 -22.20 17.73
N TYR A 449 2.73 -22.10 18.19
CA TYR A 449 3.08 -22.47 19.56
C TYR A 449 2.32 -21.67 20.61
N PHE A 450 2.13 -20.36 20.42
CA PHE A 450 1.33 -19.53 21.33
C PHE A 450 -0.16 -19.87 21.31
N LYS A 451 -0.76 -20.04 20.11
CA LYS A 451 -2.18 -20.42 19.99
C LYS A 451 -2.45 -21.77 20.65
N ASN A 452 -1.55 -22.73 20.48
CA ASN A 452 -1.63 -24.03 21.12
C ASN A 452 -1.46 -23.91 22.64
N TYR A 453 -0.47 -23.16 23.14
CA TYR A 453 -0.30 -22.87 24.57
C TYR A 453 -1.55 -22.28 25.24
N MET A 454 -2.25 -21.37 24.54
CA MET A 454 -3.49 -20.74 25.03
C MET A 454 -4.72 -21.67 24.93
N ALA A 455 -4.66 -22.71 24.10
CA ALA A 455 -5.75 -23.67 23.90
C ALA A 455 -5.62 -24.95 24.76
N ILE A 456 -4.42 -25.26 25.27
CA ILE A 456 -4.18 -26.40 26.15
C ILE A 456 -4.78 -26.13 27.53
N ASP A 457 -5.46 -27.14 28.11
CA ASP A 457 -6.06 -27.05 29.44
C ASP A 457 -5.02 -26.67 30.50
N LYS A 458 -5.39 -25.82 31.46
CA LYS A 458 -4.47 -25.36 32.51
C LYS A 458 -3.98 -26.50 33.41
N ILE A 459 -4.66 -27.65 33.43
CA ILE A 459 -4.22 -28.87 34.14
C ILE A 459 -3.07 -29.62 33.44
N ASP A 460 -2.91 -29.47 32.12
CA ASP A 460 -1.82 -30.08 31.34
C ASP A 460 -0.57 -29.21 31.38
N THR A 461 0.03 -29.14 32.56
CA THR A 461 1.22 -28.32 32.83
C THR A 461 2.43 -28.77 32.01
N GLU A 462 2.54 -30.05 31.67
CA GLU A 462 3.65 -30.59 30.88
C GLU A 462 3.63 -30.07 29.45
N ASN A 463 2.51 -30.21 28.72
CA ASN A 463 2.44 -29.69 27.35
C ASN A 463 2.45 -28.15 27.32
N ARG A 464 1.88 -27.47 28.32
CA ARG A 464 2.01 -26.01 28.43
C ARG A 464 3.48 -25.59 28.61
N GLN A 465 4.25 -26.27 29.46
CA GLN A 465 5.67 -25.97 29.64
C GLN A 465 6.47 -26.22 28.35
N ARG A 466 6.19 -27.30 27.61
CA ARG A 466 6.82 -27.58 26.30
C ARG A 466 6.59 -26.44 25.30
N HIS A 467 5.38 -25.88 25.25
CA HIS A 467 5.08 -24.75 24.35
C HIS A 467 5.79 -23.47 24.78
N ILE A 468 5.86 -23.14 26.09
CA ILE A 468 6.68 -22.02 26.59
C ILE A 468 8.15 -22.20 26.19
N ASN A 469 8.69 -23.40 26.36
CA ASN A 469 10.06 -23.73 25.99
C ASN A 469 10.30 -23.50 24.48
N SER A 470 9.36 -23.92 23.61
CA SER A 470 9.43 -23.71 22.16
C SER A 470 9.29 -22.24 21.76
N ILE A 471 8.42 -21.45 22.42
CA ILE A 471 8.27 -20.00 22.16
C ILE A 471 9.55 -19.25 22.51
N VAL A 472 10.07 -19.44 23.73
CA VAL A 472 11.31 -18.79 24.19
C VAL A 472 12.49 -19.16 23.30
N ARG A 473 12.64 -20.44 22.96
CA ARG A 473 13.67 -20.94 22.05
C ARG A 473 13.59 -20.27 20.68
N SER A 474 12.41 -20.30 20.07
CA SER A 474 12.22 -19.84 18.69
C SER A 474 12.44 -18.34 18.57
N LEU A 475 11.85 -17.53 19.45
CA LEU A 475 12.07 -16.08 19.46
C LEU A 475 13.51 -15.70 19.77
N SER A 476 14.22 -16.41 20.66
CA SER A 476 15.63 -16.14 20.97
C SER A 476 16.56 -16.42 19.77
N VAL A 477 16.34 -17.55 19.10
CA VAL A 477 17.12 -17.96 17.91
C VAL A 477 16.83 -17.06 16.71
N HIS A 478 15.56 -16.69 16.53
CA HIS A 478 15.08 -15.86 15.42
C HIS A 478 15.60 -14.42 15.54
N SER A 479 15.32 -13.75 16.67
CA SER A 479 15.69 -12.34 16.88
C SER A 479 17.20 -12.07 16.76
N LEU A 480 18.06 -13.00 17.19
CA LEU A 480 19.51 -12.86 17.01
C LEU A 480 19.93 -13.09 15.55
N ALA A 481 19.33 -14.05 14.84
CA ALA A 481 19.65 -14.29 13.44
C ALA A 481 19.29 -13.06 12.57
N GLU A 482 18.24 -12.33 12.93
CA GLU A 482 17.88 -11.06 12.28
C GLU A 482 18.92 -9.97 12.53
N GLU A 483 19.33 -9.75 13.79
CA GLU A 483 20.40 -8.80 14.12
C GLU A 483 21.73 -9.12 13.44
N MET A 484 22.03 -10.41 13.24
CA MET A 484 23.27 -10.86 12.62
C MET A 484 23.30 -10.74 11.10
N ILE A 485 22.16 -10.96 10.42
CA ILE A 485 22.11 -11.14 8.96
C ILE A 485 21.17 -10.12 8.30
N ILE A 486 19.94 -9.99 8.80
CA ILE A 486 18.89 -9.17 8.19
C ILE A 486 19.17 -7.68 8.41
N TYR A 487 19.48 -7.25 9.64
CA TYR A 487 19.68 -5.83 9.93
C TYR A 487 20.92 -5.23 9.23
N PRO A 488 22.07 -5.92 9.13
CA PRO A 488 23.18 -5.45 8.28
C PRO A 488 22.82 -5.39 6.78
N ALA A 489 21.92 -6.25 6.30
CA ALA A 489 21.41 -6.15 4.93
C ALA A 489 20.48 -4.94 4.79
N MET A 490 19.63 -4.64 5.77
CA MET A 490 18.79 -3.44 5.81
C MET A 490 19.64 -2.16 5.81
N GLU A 491 20.67 -2.07 6.66
CA GLU A 491 21.62 -0.95 6.71
C GLU A 491 22.31 -0.65 5.37
N LYS A 492 22.51 -1.69 4.56
CA LYS A 492 23.23 -1.64 3.29
C LYS A 492 22.32 -1.40 2.09
N HIS A 493 21.09 -1.92 2.11
CA HIS A 493 20.21 -1.97 0.96
C HIS A 493 18.96 -1.07 1.08
N ILE A 494 18.54 -0.67 2.28
CA ILE A 494 17.37 0.21 2.47
C ILE A 494 17.83 1.66 2.70
N LEU A 495 17.21 2.61 2.00
CA LEU A 495 17.38 4.04 2.25
C LEU A 495 16.87 4.40 3.66
N GLY A 496 17.74 4.97 4.50
CA GLY A 496 17.46 5.16 5.93
C GLY A 496 17.61 3.89 6.79
N GLY A 497 18.07 2.77 6.22
CA GLY A 497 18.13 1.46 6.87
C GLY A 497 18.96 1.41 8.17
N LYS A 498 19.93 2.32 8.35
CA LYS A 498 20.67 2.46 9.62
C LYS A 498 19.79 2.90 10.79
N THR A 499 18.92 3.89 10.58
CA THR A 499 18.00 4.37 11.61
C THR A 499 17.00 3.28 11.99
N ILE A 500 16.45 2.59 10.98
CA ILE A 500 15.53 1.46 11.15
C ILE A 500 16.21 0.32 11.93
N ALA A 501 17.43 -0.05 11.55
CA ALA A 501 18.19 -1.11 12.21
C ALA A 501 18.65 -0.76 13.64
N ILE A 502 18.77 0.53 13.99
CA ILE A 502 19.00 0.96 15.38
C ILE A 502 17.72 0.76 16.21
N GLN A 503 16.57 1.19 15.68
CA GLN A 503 15.28 1.02 16.37
C GLN A 503 14.96 -0.47 16.60
N LEU A 504 15.04 -1.30 15.55
CA LEU A 504 14.73 -2.73 15.66
C LEU A 504 15.64 -3.47 16.66
N ARG A 505 16.92 -3.08 16.78
CA ARG A 505 17.82 -3.60 17.83
C ARG A 505 17.38 -3.20 19.23
N GLN A 506 16.89 -1.98 19.42
CA GLN A 506 16.37 -1.54 20.71
C GLN A 506 15.11 -2.34 21.10
N GLU A 507 14.18 -2.52 20.16
CA GLU A 507 12.99 -3.35 20.39
C GLU A 507 13.34 -4.82 20.65
N HIS A 508 14.41 -5.35 20.03
CA HIS A 508 14.93 -6.68 20.33
C HIS A 508 15.60 -6.79 21.68
N LEU A 509 16.27 -5.74 22.15
CA LEU A 509 16.78 -5.69 23.52
C LEU A 509 15.64 -5.75 24.54
N ASP A 510 14.52 -5.09 24.27
CA ASP A 510 13.33 -5.14 25.13
C ASP A 510 12.61 -6.50 25.04
N LEU A 511 12.47 -7.09 23.84
CA LEU A 511 12.04 -8.48 23.68
C LEU A 511 12.92 -9.47 24.48
N LYS A 512 14.25 -9.33 24.45
CA LYS A 512 15.18 -10.18 25.20
C LYS A 512 15.00 -10.03 26.72
N LYS A 513 14.62 -8.85 27.22
CA LYS A 513 14.28 -8.67 28.65
C LYS A 513 12.99 -9.39 29.00
N ASP A 514 11.94 -9.17 28.21
CA ASP A 514 10.61 -9.76 28.45
C ASP A 514 10.65 -11.30 28.34
N LEU A 515 11.36 -11.85 27.35
CA LEU A 515 11.60 -13.29 27.23
C LEU A 515 12.41 -13.84 28.40
N GLN A 516 13.37 -13.09 28.96
CA GLN A 516 14.12 -13.53 30.13
C GLN A 516 13.22 -13.62 31.37
N VAL A 517 12.24 -12.72 31.49
CA VAL A 517 11.19 -12.83 32.52
C VAL A 517 10.34 -14.08 32.26
N VAL A 518 9.80 -14.26 31.04
CA VAL A 518 9.00 -15.45 30.66
C VAL A 518 9.72 -16.78 30.93
N ASP A 519 11.01 -16.88 30.61
CA ASP A 519 11.83 -18.10 30.84
C ASP A 519 12.08 -18.39 32.34
N SER A 520 11.71 -17.47 33.24
CA SER A 520 11.85 -17.58 34.69
C SER A 520 10.53 -17.69 35.48
N LEU A 521 9.39 -17.32 34.87
CA LEU A 521 8.09 -17.37 35.54
C LEU A 521 7.52 -18.80 35.61
N PRO A 522 6.93 -19.22 36.74
CA PRO A 522 6.19 -20.48 36.81
C PRO A 522 4.87 -20.37 36.03
N LEU A 523 4.35 -21.50 35.53
CA LEU A 523 3.06 -21.56 34.80
C LEU A 523 1.84 -21.04 35.58
N SER A 524 1.96 -20.98 36.91
CA SER A 524 0.92 -20.45 37.82
C SER A 524 0.99 -18.93 38.01
N ASP A 525 1.99 -18.23 37.46
CA ASP A 525 2.13 -16.79 37.63
C ASP A 525 1.07 -16.02 36.81
N ALA A 526 0.35 -15.13 37.48
CA ALA A 526 -0.71 -14.33 36.85
C ALA A 526 -0.19 -13.40 35.73
N ASN A 527 1.10 -13.07 35.72
CA ASN A 527 1.72 -12.19 34.74
C ASN A 527 2.20 -12.93 33.48
N LEU A 528 2.28 -14.27 33.50
CA LEU A 528 2.82 -15.05 32.38
C LEU A 528 1.98 -14.92 31.10
N GLU A 529 0.67 -15.19 31.18
CA GLU A 529 -0.25 -15.09 30.03
C GLU A 529 -0.35 -13.64 29.48
N PRO A 530 -0.46 -12.58 30.30
CA PRO A 530 -0.36 -11.19 29.85
C PRO A 530 0.97 -10.85 29.17
N LEU A 531 2.11 -11.25 29.74
CA LEU A 531 3.44 -10.92 29.20
C LEU A 531 3.70 -11.64 27.87
N LEU A 532 3.28 -12.91 27.74
CA LEU A 532 3.29 -13.63 26.46
C LEU A 532 2.41 -12.94 25.43
N SER A 533 1.20 -12.52 25.82
CA SER A 533 0.28 -11.82 24.91
C SER A 533 0.85 -10.48 24.43
N LYS A 534 1.55 -9.75 25.30
CA LYS A 534 2.32 -8.54 24.95
C LYS A 534 3.42 -8.87 23.93
N ILE A 535 4.32 -9.81 24.24
CA ILE A 535 5.42 -10.23 23.34
C ILE A 535 4.89 -10.62 21.96
N MET A 536 3.80 -11.38 21.92
CA MET A 536 3.20 -11.86 20.68
C MET A 536 2.51 -10.76 19.88
N LYS A 537 1.97 -9.73 20.54
CA LYS A 537 1.44 -8.54 19.86
C LYS A 537 2.59 -7.70 19.29
N ASP A 538 3.50 -7.28 20.16
CA ASP A 538 4.59 -6.33 19.86
C ASP A 538 5.61 -6.85 18.83
N LYS A 539 5.60 -8.15 18.49
CA LYS A 539 6.52 -8.74 17.50
C LYS A 539 5.87 -9.41 16.29
N LEU A 540 4.55 -9.58 16.26
CA LEU A 540 3.86 -10.21 15.11
C LEU A 540 2.75 -9.33 14.50
N GLU A 541 2.46 -8.16 15.08
CA GLU A 541 1.83 -7.06 14.35
C GLU A 541 2.84 -6.41 13.38
N GLU A 542 2.96 -7.02 12.20
CA GLU A 542 3.44 -6.45 10.92
C GLU A 542 4.79 -5.70 10.93
N SER A 543 5.90 -6.46 10.85
CA SER A 543 7.21 -5.94 10.41
C SER A 543 7.16 -5.44 8.95
N THR A 544 6.88 -4.15 8.73
CA THR A 544 6.77 -3.52 7.40
C THR A 544 8.11 -3.47 6.64
N GLU A 545 9.20 -3.81 7.32
CA GLU A 545 10.58 -3.56 6.92
C GLU A 545 11.19 -4.74 6.14
N PHE A 546 10.75 -5.98 6.38
CA PHE A 546 11.20 -7.14 5.58
C PHE A 546 10.70 -7.08 4.13
N PRO A 547 9.43 -6.69 3.85
CA PRO A 547 9.00 -6.33 2.50
C PRO A 547 9.80 -5.17 1.89
N ALA A 548 10.31 -4.23 2.70
CA ALA A 548 11.22 -3.19 2.21
C ALA A 548 12.59 -3.77 1.79
N LEU A 549 13.27 -4.53 2.66
CA LEU A 549 14.53 -5.20 2.29
C LEU A 549 14.36 -6.07 1.04
N ARG A 550 13.24 -6.78 0.94
CA ARG A 550 12.94 -7.69 -0.18
C ARG A 550 12.63 -6.97 -1.50
N ARG A 551 12.33 -5.66 -1.49
CA ARG A 551 12.21 -4.82 -2.70
C ARG A 551 13.58 -4.38 -3.23
N GLU A 552 14.51 -4.06 -2.32
CA GLU A 552 15.83 -3.49 -2.64
C GLU A 552 16.90 -4.54 -3.03
N ILE A 553 16.58 -5.84 -2.96
CA ILE A 553 17.53 -6.92 -3.30
C ILE A 553 16.98 -7.91 -4.34
N SER A 554 17.88 -8.44 -5.16
CA SER A 554 17.58 -9.48 -6.15
C SER A 554 17.16 -10.80 -5.49
N LEU A 555 16.52 -11.70 -6.26
CA LEU A 555 16.14 -13.03 -5.78
C LEU A 555 17.36 -13.85 -5.33
N ILE A 556 18.49 -13.75 -6.04
CA ILE A 556 19.74 -14.45 -5.70
C ILE A 556 20.24 -13.97 -4.33
N GLN A 557 20.33 -12.65 -4.12
CA GLN A 557 20.71 -12.08 -2.82
C GLN A 557 19.73 -12.46 -1.69
N ALA A 558 18.43 -12.54 -1.98
CA ALA A 558 17.43 -12.97 -1.00
C ALA A 558 17.60 -14.44 -0.57
N ILE A 559 17.98 -15.33 -1.49
CA ILE A 559 18.31 -16.74 -1.21
C ILE A 559 19.64 -16.84 -0.45
N GLU A 560 20.66 -16.06 -0.84
CA GLU A 560 21.93 -16.01 -0.10
C GLU A 560 21.74 -15.56 1.35
N LEU A 561 20.97 -14.48 1.59
CA LEU A 561 20.59 -14.06 2.95
C LEU A 561 19.79 -15.14 3.68
N GLY A 562 18.88 -15.85 3.00
CA GLY A 562 18.15 -16.97 3.60
C GLY A 562 19.07 -18.10 4.07
N ARG A 563 20.08 -18.45 3.26
CA ARG A 563 21.12 -19.43 3.60
C ARG A 563 21.97 -18.98 4.79
N GLU A 564 22.38 -17.71 4.81
CA GLU A 564 23.15 -17.12 5.92
C GLU A 564 22.32 -17.04 7.22
N PHE A 565 21.04 -16.69 7.11
CA PHE A 565 20.09 -16.63 8.22
C PHE A 565 19.90 -18.02 8.86
N MET A 566 19.66 -19.05 8.07
CA MET A 566 19.58 -20.44 8.57
C MET A 566 20.90 -20.91 9.22
N LYS A 567 22.05 -20.52 8.64
CA LYS A 567 23.36 -20.79 9.23
C LYS A 567 23.57 -20.06 10.56
N ALA A 568 23.08 -18.83 10.70
CA ALA A 568 23.08 -18.10 11.97
C ALA A 568 22.17 -18.80 13.01
N LYS A 569 20.91 -19.10 12.66
CA LYS A 569 19.95 -19.82 13.52
C LYS A 569 20.52 -21.13 14.08
N SER A 570 21.20 -21.92 13.25
CA SER A 570 21.82 -23.19 13.66
C SER A 570 22.87 -23.06 14.79
N LYS A 571 23.44 -21.86 14.96
CA LYS A 571 24.51 -21.56 15.91
C LYS A 571 24.10 -20.59 17.03
N ALA A 572 22.95 -19.93 16.92
CA ALA A 572 22.44 -18.99 17.92
C ALA A 572 22.17 -19.67 19.27
N PRO A 573 22.32 -18.95 20.41
CA PRO A 573 21.74 -19.33 21.69
C PRO A 573 20.22 -19.54 21.61
N THR A 574 19.74 -20.44 22.45
CA THR A 574 18.35 -20.87 22.53
C THR A 574 17.61 -20.24 23.70
N ARG A 575 18.25 -19.27 24.37
CA ARG A 575 17.69 -18.45 25.46
C ARG A 575 17.99 -16.96 25.23
N PRO A 576 17.23 -16.06 25.88
CA PRO A 576 17.45 -14.62 25.77
C PRO A 576 18.65 -14.17 26.62
N HIS A 577 19.57 -13.42 26.00
CA HIS A 577 20.73 -12.83 26.65
C HIS A 577 20.71 -11.29 26.57
N PRO A 578 19.82 -10.58 27.30
CA PRO A 578 19.70 -9.12 27.25
C PRO A 578 20.92 -8.36 27.79
N LYS A 579 21.91 -9.06 28.37
CA LYS A 579 23.19 -8.49 28.82
C LYS A 579 24.34 -8.71 27.81
N ALA A 580 24.11 -9.46 26.72
CA ALA A 580 25.04 -9.50 25.62
C ALA A 580 25.03 -8.13 24.90
N PRO A 581 26.15 -7.68 24.33
CA PRO A 581 26.15 -6.54 23.41
C PRO A 581 25.25 -6.86 22.20
N ASP A 582 24.85 -5.83 21.46
CA ASP A 582 24.14 -6.04 20.20
C ASP A 582 25.02 -6.81 19.20
N ALA A 583 24.41 -7.54 18.27
CA ALA A 583 25.16 -8.33 17.27
C ALA A 583 25.79 -7.49 16.15
N SER A 584 26.14 -6.23 16.45
CA SER A 584 26.73 -5.27 15.53
C SER A 584 28.25 -5.46 15.41
N GLY A 585 28.76 -5.41 14.17
CA GLY A 585 30.17 -5.63 13.87
C GLY A 585 30.68 -7.05 14.19
N ILE A 586 31.98 -7.28 14.00
CA ILE A 586 32.58 -8.62 14.15
C ILE A 586 32.63 -9.05 15.62
N MET A 587 32.92 -8.12 16.55
CA MET A 587 33.04 -8.40 17.98
C MET A 587 31.68 -8.72 18.62
N GLY A 588 30.65 -7.90 18.37
CA GLY A 588 29.30 -8.11 18.90
C GLY A 588 28.69 -9.45 18.48
N LYS A 589 28.90 -9.85 17.21
CA LYS A 589 28.54 -11.19 16.72
C LYS A 589 29.26 -12.31 17.45
N ALA A 590 30.57 -12.18 17.71
CA ALA A 590 31.32 -13.21 18.43
C ALA A 590 30.83 -13.37 19.88
N THR A 591 30.62 -12.27 20.60
CA THR A 591 30.16 -12.27 21.99
C THR A 591 28.74 -12.81 22.13
N SER A 592 27.81 -12.40 21.26
CA SER A 592 26.41 -12.86 21.28
C SER A 592 26.26 -14.37 21.04
N MET A 593 27.21 -14.95 20.30
CA MET A 593 27.21 -16.38 19.95
C MET A 593 27.90 -17.27 20.99
N ALA A 594 28.69 -16.70 21.89
CA ALA A 594 29.45 -17.44 22.90
C ALA A 594 28.56 -18.21 23.90
N ALA A 595 27.31 -17.78 24.11
CA ALA A 595 26.35 -18.47 24.96
C ALA A 595 25.76 -19.74 24.34
N GLY A 596 25.79 -19.88 23.01
CA GLY A 596 25.11 -20.95 22.27
C GLY A 596 25.45 -22.39 22.72
N PRO A 597 26.72 -22.75 22.96
CA PRO A 597 27.08 -24.08 23.47
C PRO A 597 26.54 -24.37 24.87
N ILE A 598 26.51 -23.36 25.75
CA ILE A 598 26.07 -23.49 27.15
C ILE A 598 24.55 -23.66 27.21
N ASP A 599 23.80 -22.91 26.41
CA ASP A 599 22.35 -23.08 26.33
C ASP A 599 21.97 -24.44 25.75
N LYS A 600 22.65 -24.91 24.69
CA LYS A 600 22.41 -26.25 24.12
C LYS A 600 22.67 -27.38 25.11
N MET A 601 23.61 -27.23 26.05
CA MET A 601 23.77 -28.16 27.16
C MET A 601 22.60 -28.10 28.16
N ARG A 602 22.08 -26.90 28.45
CA ARG A 602 20.93 -26.66 29.33
C ARG A 602 19.57 -27.03 28.71
N ASP A 603 19.49 -27.13 27.39
CA ASP A 603 18.31 -27.60 26.69
C ASP A 603 18.11 -29.11 26.86
N GLY A 604 19.16 -29.88 27.15
CA GLY A 604 19.09 -31.33 27.40
C GLY A 604 18.28 -31.73 28.64
N SER A 605 17.82 -30.77 29.43
CA SER A 605 16.90 -30.96 30.57
C SER A 605 15.53 -30.28 30.36
N ARG A 606 15.16 -29.94 29.12
CA ARG A 606 13.85 -29.37 28.74
C ARG A 606 13.23 -30.16 27.59
N ASP A 607 11.94 -30.43 27.70
CA ASP A 607 11.14 -30.88 26.57
C ASP A 607 10.67 -29.69 25.72
N PHE A 608 10.57 -29.90 24.41
CA PHE A 608 10.10 -28.92 23.44
C PHE A 608 9.01 -29.56 22.57
N VAL A 609 8.15 -28.73 22.00
CA VAL A 609 7.30 -29.13 20.88
C VAL A 609 8.18 -29.13 19.62
N TRP A 610 8.26 -30.27 18.96
CA TRP A 610 8.91 -30.46 17.67
C TRP A 610 7.85 -30.77 16.62
N ASP A 611 7.95 -30.15 15.45
CA ASP A 611 7.14 -30.53 14.29
C ASP A 611 7.63 -31.87 13.70
N VAL A 612 6.72 -32.62 13.08
CA VAL A 612 6.94 -33.88 12.37
C VAL A 612 7.21 -33.62 10.89
#